data_AF-A0A8T2QSS8-F1
#
_entry.id   AF-A0A8T2QSS8-F1
#
_cell.length_a   1.000
_cell.length_b   1.000
_cell.length_c   1.000
_cell.angle_alpha   90.00
_cell.angle_beta   90.00
_cell.angle_gamma   90.00
#
_symmetry.space_group_name_H-M   'P 1'
#
loop_
_entity.id
_entity.type
_entity.pdbx_description
1 polymer ?
#
loop_
_entity_poly.entity_id
_entity_poly.type
_entity_poly.pdbx_seq_one_letter_code
_entity_poly.pdbx_strand_id
1 'polypeptide(L)'
;MPWLALPFQDNRIRNLSQYFDIAGIPALVIIGRNGKTVTTDGRGLIGLYGVDAFPFTEDRLQEVQDNMKKKYSDLPKQVSSEKHEHPLVLTDQAYGGQIYICDDCSEQGIGWTYHCDVCGFDLHPECIGETKKQVESEHPSEGVVDSESKAGYVCEGDVCYRLDAKEINE
;
A
#
# COMPACT_ATOMS: atom_id res chain seq x y z
N MET A 1 -13.73 6.94 -17.47
CA MET A 1 -12.38 6.77 -16.90
C MET A 1 -11.55 7.97 -17.34
N PRO A 2 -11.17 8.88 -16.44
CA PRO A 2 -10.46 10.11 -16.82
C PRO A 2 -8.95 9.83 -16.83
N TRP A 3 -8.47 9.01 -17.76
CA TRP A 3 -7.03 8.90 -18.04
C TRP A 3 -6.79 8.72 -19.53
N LEU A 4 -5.60 9.16 -19.96
CA LEU A 4 -5.15 8.98 -21.33
C LEU A 4 -4.83 7.51 -21.59
N ALA A 5 -5.13 7.06 -22.80
CA ALA A 5 -4.80 5.70 -23.26
C ALA A 5 -4.08 5.78 -24.60
N LEU A 6 -3.13 4.86 -24.81
CA LEU A 6 -2.63 4.62 -26.16
C LEU A 6 -3.76 4.04 -27.01
N PRO A 7 -3.86 4.41 -28.31
CA PRO A 7 -4.81 3.80 -29.22
C PRO A 7 -4.63 2.27 -29.27
N PHE A 8 -5.74 1.57 -29.54
CA PHE A 8 -5.70 0.13 -29.74
C PHE A 8 -4.75 -0.23 -30.90
N GLN A 9 -3.95 -1.29 -30.74
CA GLN A 9 -2.92 -1.75 -31.70
C GLN A 9 -1.74 -0.78 -31.94
N ASP A 10 -1.55 0.22 -31.08
CA ASP A 10 -0.36 1.06 -31.16
C ASP A 10 0.91 0.24 -30.86
N ASN A 11 1.86 0.24 -31.79
CA ASN A 11 3.13 -0.50 -31.68
C ASN A 11 3.96 -0.07 -30.46
N ARG A 12 3.76 1.16 -29.96
CA ARG A 12 4.44 1.65 -28.75
C ARG A 12 4.10 0.83 -27.52
N ILE A 13 2.92 0.20 -27.45
CA ILE A 13 2.52 -0.64 -26.31
C ILE A 13 3.56 -1.76 -26.10
N ARG A 14 3.92 -2.49 -27.17
CA ARG A 14 4.92 -3.57 -27.10
C ARG A 14 6.32 -3.04 -26.76
N ASN A 15 6.71 -1.92 -27.35
CA ASN A 15 8.01 -1.31 -27.09
C ASN A 15 8.14 -0.86 -25.64
N LEU A 16 7.08 -0.28 -25.06
CA LEU A 16 7.05 0.15 -23.66
C LEU A 16 7.07 -1.06 -22.71
N SER A 17 6.31 -2.12 -23.00
CA SER A 17 6.36 -3.36 -22.21
C SER A 17 7.77 -3.96 -22.18
N GLN A 18 8.48 -3.96 -23.32
CA GLN A 18 9.86 -4.44 -23.36
C GLN A 18 10.83 -3.48 -22.65
N TYR A 19 10.68 -2.17 -22.84
CA TYR A 19 11.55 -1.16 -22.23
C TYR A 19 11.50 -1.19 -20.70
N PHE A 20 10.31 -1.40 -20.13
CA PHE A 20 10.10 -1.49 -18.68
C PHE A 20 10.12 -2.91 -18.13
N ASP A 21 10.47 -3.90 -18.96
CA ASP A 21 10.51 -5.32 -18.58
C ASP A 21 9.21 -5.82 -17.92
N ILE A 22 8.06 -5.46 -18.51
CA ILE A 22 6.74 -5.83 -17.99
C ILE A 22 6.43 -7.27 -18.42
N ALA A 23 6.63 -8.21 -17.49
CA ALA A 23 6.40 -9.64 -17.69
C ALA A 23 4.94 -10.10 -17.47
N GLY A 24 4.10 -9.26 -16.84
CA GLY A 24 2.72 -9.62 -16.51
C GLY A 24 1.85 -8.41 -16.17
N ILE A 25 0.54 -8.63 -16.11
CA ILE A 25 -0.45 -7.62 -15.72
C ILE A 25 -1.18 -8.04 -14.43
N PRO A 26 -1.60 -7.09 -13.58
CA PRO A 26 -1.44 -5.63 -13.73
C PRO A 26 -0.02 -5.14 -13.41
N ALA A 27 0.46 -4.15 -14.16
CA ALA A 27 1.74 -3.47 -13.94
C ALA A 27 1.56 -1.95 -13.96
N LEU A 28 2.31 -1.24 -13.12
CA LEU A 28 2.26 0.21 -13.02
C LEU A 28 3.69 0.77 -12.89
N VAL A 29 4.08 1.59 -13.85
CA VAL A 29 5.35 2.31 -13.84
C VAL A 29 5.08 3.75 -13.42
N ILE A 30 5.83 4.25 -12.45
CA ILE A 30 5.72 5.64 -11.97
C ILE A 30 6.85 6.46 -12.61
N ILE A 31 6.48 7.55 -13.28
CA ILE A 31 7.40 8.47 -13.94
C ILE A 31 7.26 9.84 -13.27
N GLY A 32 8.37 10.42 -12.84
CA GLY A 32 8.40 11.75 -12.20
C GLY A 32 8.21 12.89 -13.21
N ARG A 33 7.98 14.11 -12.70
CA ARG A 33 7.83 15.33 -13.54
C ARG A 33 9.00 15.60 -14.48
N ASN A 34 10.20 15.09 -14.16
CA ASN A 34 11.40 15.21 -14.99
C ASN A 34 11.45 14.18 -16.13
N GLY A 35 10.42 13.36 -16.31
CA GLY A 35 10.35 12.29 -17.31
C GLY A 35 11.20 11.06 -16.95
N LYS A 36 11.82 11.02 -15.78
CA LYS A 36 12.59 9.86 -15.32
C LYS A 36 11.69 8.86 -14.60
N THR A 37 11.99 7.59 -14.78
CA THR A 37 11.36 6.50 -14.03
C THR A 37 11.72 6.62 -12.56
N VAL A 38 10.69 6.67 -11.72
CA VAL A 38 10.80 6.58 -10.26
C VAL A 38 10.88 5.12 -9.86
N THR A 39 9.90 4.32 -10.30
CA THR A 39 9.87 2.87 -10.05
C THR A 39 9.09 2.15 -11.15
N THR A 40 9.46 0.89 -11.39
CA THR A 40 8.69 -0.06 -12.20
C THR A 40 7.73 -0.91 -11.36
N ASP A 41 7.86 -0.89 -10.03
CA ASP A 41 6.97 -1.57 -9.09
C ASP A 41 5.97 -0.61 -8.42
N GLY A 42 5.37 0.28 -9.23
CA GLY A 42 4.35 1.21 -8.73
C GLY A 42 3.13 0.48 -8.15
N ARG A 43 2.81 -0.71 -8.70
CA ARG A 43 1.70 -1.54 -8.22
C ARG A 43 1.97 -2.02 -6.79
N GLY A 44 3.19 -2.45 -6.48
CA GLY A 44 3.59 -2.83 -5.12
C GLY A 44 3.51 -1.65 -4.15
N LEU A 45 4.08 -0.50 -4.53
CA LEU A 45 4.06 0.71 -3.69
C LEU A 45 2.64 1.17 -3.35
N ILE A 46 1.72 1.19 -4.32
CA ILE A 46 0.33 1.57 -4.07
C ILE A 46 -0.36 0.54 -3.17
N GLY A 47 -0.08 -0.76 -3.36
CA GLY A 47 -0.60 -1.79 -2.46
C GLY A 47 -0.15 -1.59 -1.01
N LEU A 48 1.13 -1.26 -0.81
CA LEU A 48 1.73 -1.14 0.52
C LEU A 48 1.38 0.17 1.24
N TYR A 49 1.43 1.28 0.52
CA TYR A 49 1.39 2.62 1.12
C TYR A 49 0.19 3.44 0.63
N GLY A 50 -0.58 2.94 -0.34
CA GLY A 50 -1.74 3.62 -0.87
C GLY A 50 -1.43 5.04 -1.34
N VAL A 51 -2.31 5.97 -0.95
CA VAL A 51 -2.19 7.40 -1.27
C VAL A 51 -1.08 8.09 -0.48
N ASP A 52 -0.63 7.52 0.64
CA ASP A 52 0.37 8.14 1.49
C ASP A 52 1.75 8.17 0.85
N ALA A 53 2.03 7.27 -0.10
CA ALA A 53 3.26 7.28 -0.88
C ALA A 53 3.32 8.40 -1.91
N PHE A 54 2.19 9.02 -2.30
CA PHE A 54 2.20 10.15 -3.24
C PHE A 54 3.02 11.33 -2.66
N PRO A 55 3.86 12.02 -3.45
CA PRO A 55 4.05 11.96 -4.91
C PRO A 55 5.07 10.92 -5.41
N PHE A 56 5.31 9.87 -4.63
CA PHE A 56 6.25 8.78 -4.90
C PHE A 56 7.69 9.27 -5.09
N THR A 57 8.07 10.35 -4.43
CA THR A 57 9.47 10.79 -4.37
C THR A 57 10.24 9.91 -3.39
N GLU A 58 11.56 9.80 -3.60
CA GLU A 58 12.44 9.02 -2.72
C GLU A 58 12.28 9.45 -1.25
N ASP A 59 12.36 10.76 -0.98
CA ASP A 59 12.21 11.31 0.37
C ASP A 59 10.85 10.96 1.00
N ARG A 60 9.78 10.98 0.21
CA ARG A 60 8.43 10.65 0.71
C ARG A 60 8.30 9.15 1.00
N LEU A 61 8.85 8.31 0.13
CA LEU A 61 8.85 6.86 0.34
C LEU A 61 9.65 6.48 1.58
N GLN A 62 10.81 7.12 1.79
CA GLN A 62 11.62 6.92 2.99
C GLN A 62 10.86 7.32 4.25
N GLU A 63 10.21 8.49 4.25
CA GLU A 63 9.41 8.95 5.39
C GLU A 63 8.26 7.98 5.71
N VAL A 64 7.52 7.53 4.69
CA VAL A 64 6.41 6.58 4.88
C VAL A 64 6.92 5.24 5.41
N GLN A 65 8.05 4.74 4.88
CA GLN A 65 8.69 3.52 5.38
C GLN A 65 9.11 3.64 6.84
N ASP A 66 9.73 4.75 7.23
CA ASP A 66 10.20 4.97 8.59
C ASP A 66 9.03 5.08 9.57
N ASN A 67 7.96 5.77 9.17
CA ASN A 67 6.71 5.83 9.94
C ASN A 67 6.10 4.44 10.13
N MET A 68 6.08 3.61 9.08
CA MET A 68 5.58 2.24 9.14
C MET A 68 6.45 1.39 10.07
N LYS A 69 7.78 1.40 9.89
CA LYS A 69 8.74 0.69 10.76
C LYS A 69 8.59 1.09 12.22
N LYS A 70 8.40 2.38 12.50
CA LYS A 70 8.16 2.89 13.85
C LYS A 70 6.81 2.42 14.41
N LYS A 71 5.76 2.38 13.59
CA LYS A 71 4.45 1.83 14.02
C LYS A 71 4.58 0.37 14.49
N TYR A 72 5.36 -0.43 13.77
CA TYR A 72 5.51 -1.86 14.05
C TYR A 72 6.69 -2.19 14.98
N SER A 73 7.56 -1.21 15.33
CA SER A 73 8.70 -1.46 16.23
C SER A 73 8.29 -1.74 17.67
N ASP A 74 7.13 -1.24 18.07
CA ASP A 74 6.59 -1.38 19.43
C ASP A 74 5.80 -2.69 19.60
N LEU A 75 5.56 -3.43 18.52
CA LEU A 75 4.89 -4.73 18.55
C LEU A 75 5.86 -5.84 18.97
N PRO A 76 5.35 -6.92 19.62
CA PRO A 76 6.17 -8.06 19.97
C PRO A 76 6.74 -8.72 18.71
N LYS A 77 8.06 -8.91 18.66
CA LYS A 77 8.73 -9.53 17.50
C LYS A 77 8.27 -10.96 17.23
N GLN A 78 7.81 -11.65 18.27
CA GLN A 78 7.35 -13.02 18.20
C GLN A 78 6.17 -13.23 19.14
N VAL A 79 5.15 -13.93 18.67
CA VAL A 79 3.96 -14.27 19.45
C VAL A 79 3.61 -15.75 19.28
N SER A 80 2.94 -16.31 20.27
CA SER A 80 2.31 -17.63 20.17
C SER A 80 0.80 -17.42 20.03
N SER A 81 0.16 -18.11 19.11
CA SER A 81 -1.29 -18.10 18.95
C SER A 81 -1.89 -19.35 19.59
N GLU A 82 -3.13 -19.27 20.09
CA GLU A 82 -3.86 -20.48 20.52
C GLU A 82 -4.34 -21.31 19.32
N LYS A 83 -4.49 -20.65 18.16
CA LYS A 83 -4.96 -21.29 16.91
C LYS A 83 -3.81 -21.95 16.14
N HIS A 84 -2.57 -21.73 16.55
CA HIS A 84 -1.40 -22.22 15.86
C HIS A 84 -0.22 -22.47 16.82
N GLU A 85 0.39 -23.66 16.76
CA GLU A 85 1.37 -24.14 17.75
C GLU A 85 2.78 -23.55 17.60
N HIS A 86 3.19 -23.08 16.42
CA HIS A 86 4.53 -22.51 16.25
C HIS A 86 4.56 -21.00 16.55
N PRO A 87 5.74 -20.47 16.95
CA PRO A 87 5.91 -19.04 17.10
C PRO A 87 5.76 -18.31 15.76
N LEU A 88 4.94 -17.27 15.77
CA LEU A 88 4.77 -16.35 14.64
C LEU A 88 5.74 -15.20 14.79
N VAL A 89 6.47 -14.85 13.73
CA VAL A 89 7.46 -13.78 13.71
C VAL A 89 6.91 -12.59 12.93
N LEU A 90 6.97 -11.40 13.54
CA LEU A 90 6.60 -10.16 12.86
C LEU A 90 7.65 -9.82 11.80
N THR A 91 7.23 -9.69 10.54
CA THR A 91 8.10 -9.40 9.40
C THR A 91 7.38 -8.60 8.32
N ASP A 92 8.09 -7.70 7.66
CA ASP A 92 7.67 -7.00 6.44
C ASP A 92 8.20 -7.66 5.15
N GLN A 93 8.93 -8.76 5.30
CA GLN A 93 9.62 -9.43 4.20
C GLN A 93 8.93 -10.72 3.75
N ALA A 94 7.88 -11.16 4.45
CA ALA A 94 7.08 -12.29 4.01
C ALA A 94 6.60 -12.05 2.57
N TYR A 95 6.82 -13.02 1.69
CA TYR A 95 6.50 -12.91 0.27
C TYR A 95 7.12 -11.68 -0.44
N GLY A 96 8.20 -11.12 0.09
CA GLY A 96 8.80 -9.87 -0.42
C GLY A 96 7.97 -8.62 -0.12
N GLY A 97 7.23 -8.60 0.99
CA GLY A 97 6.33 -7.51 1.35
C GLY A 97 5.06 -7.47 0.50
N GLN A 98 4.73 -8.59 -0.15
CA GLN A 98 3.56 -8.69 -1.01
C GLN A 98 2.28 -8.95 -0.21
N ILE A 99 1.19 -9.05 -0.97
CA ILE A 99 -0.13 -9.39 -0.47
C ILE A 99 -0.11 -10.80 0.12
N TYR A 100 -0.76 -10.97 1.26
CA TYR A 100 -1.05 -12.25 1.87
C TYR A 100 -2.52 -12.32 2.27
N ILE A 101 -3.00 -13.50 2.64
CA ILE A 101 -4.33 -13.70 3.23
C ILE A 101 -4.12 -14.05 4.69
N CYS A 102 -4.80 -13.33 5.58
CA CYS A 102 -4.75 -13.63 7.00
C CYS A 102 -5.57 -14.90 7.29
N ASP A 103 -4.95 -15.88 7.94
CA ASP A 103 -5.59 -17.16 8.26
C ASP A 103 -6.68 -17.03 9.36
N ASP A 104 -6.74 -15.89 10.06
CA ASP A 104 -7.75 -15.65 11.09
C ASP A 104 -9.02 -15.00 10.55
N CYS A 105 -8.89 -13.84 9.88
CA CYS A 105 -10.04 -13.09 9.36
C CYS A 105 -10.38 -13.43 7.90
N SER A 106 -9.52 -14.19 7.20
CA SER A 106 -9.65 -14.50 5.77
C SER A 106 -9.65 -13.27 4.85
N GLU A 107 -9.19 -12.12 5.36
CA GLU A 107 -9.04 -10.90 4.58
C GLU A 107 -7.61 -10.70 4.10
N GLN A 108 -7.47 -9.88 3.06
CA GLN A 108 -6.20 -9.57 2.45
C GLN A 108 -5.34 -8.67 3.36
N GLY A 109 -4.09 -9.06 3.63
CA GLY A 109 -3.07 -8.23 4.25
C GLY A 109 -1.97 -7.84 3.26
N ILE A 110 -1.23 -6.76 3.57
CA ILE A 110 -0.13 -6.29 2.73
C ILE A 110 0.99 -5.76 3.64
N GLY A 111 2.24 -6.12 3.35
CA GLY A 111 3.41 -5.62 4.08
C GLY A 111 3.69 -6.39 5.37
N TRP A 112 3.52 -5.73 6.51
CA TRP A 112 3.82 -6.32 7.82
C TRP A 112 2.82 -7.41 8.18
N THR A 113 3.33 -8.59 8.49
CA THR A 113 2.57 -9.78 8.88
C THR A 113 3.26 -10.49 10.03
N TYR A 114 2.51 -11.24 10.80
CA TYR A 114 3.05 -12.28 11.65
C TYR A 114 3.05 -13.59 10.89
N HIS A 115 4.23 -14.02 10.48
CA HIS A 115 4.43 -15.19 9.63
C HIS A 115 5.05 -16.35 10.42
N CYS A 116 4.57 -17.56 10.16
CA CYS A 116 5.19 -18.78 10.64
C CYS A 116 5.93 -19.48 9.51
N ASP A 117 7.26 -19.49 9.56
CA ASP A 117 8.11 -20.14 8.55
C ASP A 117 7.93 -21.67 8.47
N VAL A 118 7.34 -22.29 9.50
CA VAL A 118 7.19 -23.76 9.58
C VAL A 118 6.00 -24.25 8.77
N CYS A 119 4.88 -23.53 8.81
CA CYS A 119 3.64 -23.96 8.17
C CYS A 119 3.02 -22.93 7.23
N GLY A 120 3.61 -21.74 7.12
CA GLY A 120 3.09 -20.64 6.31
C GLY A 120 1.82 -20.00 6.88
N PHE A 121 1.63 -20.03 8.20
CA PHE A 121 0.48 -19.37 8.83
C PHE A 121 0.75 -17.86 8.93
N ASP A 122 -0.18 -17.05 8.45
CA ASP A 122 -0.07 -15.60 8.34
C ASP A 122 -1.18 -14.89 9.09
N LEU A 123 -0.83 -13.89 9.91
CA LEU A 123 -1.79 -13.03 10.59
C LEU A 123 -1.52 -11.56 10.31
N HIS A 124 -2.59 -10.77 10.21
CA HIS A 124 -2.47 -9.32 10.38
C HIS A 124 -1.88 -9.01 11.76
N PRO A 125 -1.00 -7.99 11.87
CA PRO A 125 -0.53 -7.50 13.16
C PRO A 125 -1.67 -7.14 14.13
N GLU A 126 -2.80 -6.69 13.60
CA GLU A 126 -4.02 -6.36 14.34
C GLU A 126 -4.87 -7.59 14.72
N CYS A 127 -4.70 -8.74 14.06
CA CYS A 127 -5.45 -9.98 14.36
C CYS A 127 -4.88 -10.74 15.58
N ILE A 128 -3.80 -10.27 16.18
CA ILE A 128 -3.24 -10.91 17.38
C ILE A 128 -3.96 -10.41 18.62
N GLY A 129 -4.84 -11.27 19.14
CA GLY A 129 -5.41 -11.13 20.48
C GLY A 129 -6.70 -10.32 20.60
N GLU A 130 -7.33 -9.87 19.51
CA GLU A 130 -8.65 -9.26 19.58
C GLU A 130 -9.77 -10.26 19.28
N THR A 131 -10.54 -10.57 20.33
CA THR A 131 -11.85 -11.21 20.22
C THR A 131 -12.73 -10.46 19.22
N LYS A 132 -13.08 -11.10 18.11
CA LYS A 132 -14.20 -10.82 17.19
C LYS A 132 -14.88 -9.46 17.38
N LYS A 133 -14.62 -8.51 16.49
CA LYS A 133 -15.71 -7.69 15.96
C LYS A 133 -16.03 -8.22 14.58
N GLN A 134 -17.08 -9.04 14.52
CA GLN A 134 -17.87 -9.14 13.30
C GLN A 134 -18.31 -7.71 12.98
N VAL A 135 -17.73 -7.10 11.96
CA VAL A 135 -18.39 -6.02 11.25
C VAL A 135 -19.09 -6.71 10.09
N GLU A 136 -20.40 -6.85 10.23
CA GLU A 136 -21.29 -7.23 9.15
C GLU A 136 -20.99 -6.36 7.93
N SER A 137 -20.97 -7.01 6.77
CA SER A 137 -20.93 -6.36 5.48
C SER A 137 -22.04 -5.33 5.36
N GLU A 138 -21.69 -4.05 5.48
CA GLU A 138 -22.47 -2.97 4.90
C GLU A 138 -21.50 -2.10 4.11
N HIS A 139 -21.58 -2.21 2.79
CA HIS A 139 -21.26 -1.09 1.91
C HIS A 139 -22.36 -0.05 2.06
N PRO A 140 -22.06 1.21 2.42
CA PRO A 140 -22.91 2.32 2.06
C PRO A 140 -22.29 3.03 0.86
N SER A 141 -22.96 2.86 -0.27
CA SER A 141 -22.99 3.87 -1.31
C SER A 141 -23.41 5.22 -0.72
N GLU A 142 -22.72 6.27 -1.14
CA GLU A 142 -23.08 7.70 -1.05
C GLU A 142 -22.91 8.43 0.30
N GLY A 143 -21.88 9.29 0.33
CA GLY A 143 -21.95 10.71 0.71
C GLY A 143 -22.44 11.09 2.11
N VAL A 144 -21.51 11.37 3.03
CA VAL A 144 -21.66 12.41 4.07
C VAL A 144 -20.32 13.09 4.32
N VAL A 145 -20.37 14.41 4.32
CA VAL A 145 -19.30 15.36 4.66
C VAL A 145 -19.23 15.46 6.18
N ASP A 146 -18.07 15.24 6.81
CA ASP A 146 -17.73 15.90 8.07
C ASP A 146 -16.21 16.15 8.16
N SER A 147 -15.96 17.35 8.65
CA SER A 147 -14.77 18.10 8.94
C SER A 147 -13.77 17.45 9.90
N GLU A 148 -12.54 17.96 9.80
CA GLU A 148 -11.41 17.80 10.74
C GLU A 148 -10.52 16.55 10.57
N SER A 149 -9.78 16.55 9.46
CA SER A 149 -8.39 16.10 9.40
C SER A 149 -7.65 16.92 8.34
N LYS A 150 -6.90 17.93 8.79
CA LYS A 150 -6.20 18.90 7.93
C LYS A 150 -4.97 18.28 7.25
N ALA A 151 -5.18 17.76 6.03
CA ALA A 151 -4.20 17.78 4.96
C ALA A 151 -4.98 17.89 3.64
N GLY A 152 -5.24 19.13 3.21
CA GLY A 152 -5.94 19.37 1.95
C GLY A 152 -5.01 19.09 0.77
N TYR A 153 -5.49 18.34 -0.21
CA TYR A 153 -4.82 18.23 -1.50
C TYR A 153 -5.33 19.36 -2.41
N VAL A 154 -4.42 20.14 -2.98
CA VAL A 154 -4.74 21.11 -4.04
C VAL A 154 -4.29 20.53 -5.37
N CYS A 155 -5.20 20.49 -6.33
CA CYS A 155 -4.90 20.02 -7.68
C CYS A 155 -4.88 21.20 -8.66
N GLU A 156 -3.76 21.35 -9.36
CA GLU A 156 -3.60 22.27 -10.49
C GLU A 156 -3.62 21.44 -11.78
N GLY A 157 -4.77 21.39 -12.45
CA GLY A 157 -4.99 20.48 -13.57
C GLY A 157 -4.95 19.02 -13.11
N ASP A 158 -4.08 18.21 -13.72
CA ASP A 158 -3.92 16.78 -13.43
C ASP A 158 -2.88 16.49 -12.33
N VAL A 159 -2.34 17.52 -11.67
CA VAL A 159 -1.29 17.38 -10.66
C VAL A 159 -1.83 17.82 -9.31
N CYS A 160 -1.79 16.92 -8.32
CA CYS A 160 -2.19 17.22 -6.94
C CYS A 160 -0.96 17.41 -6.05
N TYR A 161 -1.08 18.30 -5.06
CA TYR A 161 -0.07 18.60 -4.06
C TYR A 161 -0.73 18.53 -2.69
N ARG A 162 -0.03 17.98 -1.71
CA ARG A 162 -0.48 18.03 -0.32
C ARG A 162 -0.01 19.35 0.27
N LEU A 163 -0.93 20.21 0.69
CA LEU A 163 -0.56 21.44 1.40
C LEU A 163 -0.26 21.10 2.85
N ASP A 164 0.97 21.38 3.28
CA ASP A 164 1.28 21.43 4.70
C ASP A 164 0.55 22.61 5.34
N ALA A 165 0.15 22.47 6.60
CA ALA A 165 -0.71 23.43 7.32
C ALA A 165 -0.13 24.86 7.50
N LYS A 166 1.02 25.17 6.88
CA LYS A 166 1.69 26.47 6.95
C LYS A 166 1.45 27.39 5.75
N GLU A 167 0.92 26.92 4.62
CA GLU A 167 0.80 27.75 3.39
C GLU A 167 -0.62 28.23 3.07
N ILE A 168 -1.60 28.05 3.97
CA ILE A 168 -3.02 28.40 3.72
C ILE A 168 -3.36 29.86 4.08
N ASN A 169 -2.36 30.69 4.41
CA ASN A 169 -2.58 32.11 4.73
C ASN A 169 -1.52 32.99 4.06
N GLU A 170 -1.60 33.16 2.74
CA GLU A 170 -1.12 34.37 2.06
C GLU A 170 -1.97 34.69 0.82
#